data_AF-A0A835IFZ9-F1
#
_entry.id   AF-A0A835IFZ9-F1
#
_cell.length_a   1.000
_cell.length_b   1.000
_cell.length_c   1.000
_cell.angle_alpha   90.00
_cell.angle_beta   90.00
_cell.angle_gamma   90.00
#
_symmetry.space_group_name_H-M   'P 1'
#
loop_
_entity.id
_entity.type
_entity.pdbx_description
1 polymer ?
#
loop_
_entity_poly.entity_id
_entity_poly.type
_entity_poly.pdbx_seq_one_letter_code
_entity_poly.pdbx_strand_id
1 'polypeptide(L)'
;MALILLHGTLHVTILEANSVSNPGRATGGAPKFLRKLVENIEETVGIGKGATKLYATIDLERARVGRTRILQDEPANPHDNPIGATNIGRAYLPVKELLDGQEVDRWLEILNEDRKPVHGGAKIHVKLQYFDVTLDRNWARGIRSPKYPGVPYTFFAQRNGCKVSLYQDAHVPENFVPKIPLAGERWTTAHHDDFHQPNFTGASISKRWPKGSPGMIFIRLEGPIAWDVLYNFEQRWRKQAKAGLVSGKDNIIDRSIQDGYINAIRRAKNFIYIENQYFLGSSFGWKSDGINVNDVGALHIIPKELSLKIVSKIEAGERFVVYVVVPMWPEGIPESASVQAILDWQRRTMEMMYTDITEALKSKGIQANPKDYLTFFCLGNREVKKEGEYMPSEKPEPDTDYSRAQEARRFMIYVHTKMMIVDDEYIIIGSANINQRSMDGSRDSEIAMGACQPYHLSTREPARGQIHGFRMSLWYEHLGMLDDSFLKPDSLECIQKVNAVSSKYWDLYSSETLDHDLPGHLLSYPIGVTYDGVVTELPGTEFFPDTKARVLGTKSDFLPPILTT
;
A
#
# COMPACT_ATOMS: atom_id res chain seq x y z
N MET A 1 11.61 -25.80 -12.48
CA MET A 1 11.00 -24.95 -13.54
C MET A 1 11.30 -23.51 -13.17
N ALA A 2 11.79 -22.70 -14.10
CA ALA A 2 11.90 -21.26 -13.87
C ALA A 2 10.50 -20.67 -13.65
N LEU A 3 10.34 -19.83 -12.63
CA LEU A 3 9.10 -19.09 -12.40
C LEU A 3 8.92 -18.09 -13.55
N ILE A 4 7.75 -18.07 -14.17
CA ILE A 4 7.41 -17.11 -15.23
C ILE A 4 6.77 -15.89 -14.56
N LEU A 5 7.34 -14.71 -14.77
CA LEU A 5 6.78 -13.46 -14.27
C LEU A 5 5.68 -12.95 -15.21
N LEU A 6 4.48 -12.71 -14.66
CA LEU A 6 3.41 -11.98 -15.33
C LEU A 6 3.32 -10.57 -14.75
N HIS A 7 4.09 -9.62 -15.28
CA HIS A 7 4.02 -8.21 -14.90
C HIS A 7 3.20 -7.44 -15.93
N GLY A 8 1.95 -7.12 -15.61
CA GLY A 8 1.05 -6.48 -16.57
C GLY A 8 -0.41 -6.60 -16.14
N THR A 9 -1.30 -6.70 -17.12
CA THR A 9 -2.74 -6.79 -16.89
C THR A 9 -3.29 -8.04 -17.54
N LEU A 10 -4.02 -8.85 -16.77
CA LEU A 10 -4.66 -10.06 -17.26
C LEU A 10 -6.17 -9.80 -17.38
N HIS A 11 -6.67 -9.75 -18.61
CA HIS A 11 -8.11 -9.69 -18.86
C HIS A 11 -8.66 -11.11 -18.75
N VAL A 12 -9.65 -11.30 -17.86
CA VAL A 12 -10.29 -12.61 -17.64
C VAL A 12 -11.79 -12.47 -17.71
N THR A 13 -12.42 -13.33 -18.51
CA THR A 13 -13.86 -13.56 -18.49
C THR A 13 -14.12 -15.02 -18.14
N ILE A 14 -14.87 -15.26 -17.07
CA ILE A 14 -15.41 -16.59 -16.75
C ILE A 14 -16.84 -16.61 -17.28
N LEU A 15 -17.10 -17.43 -18.30
CA LEU A 15 -18.39 -17.44 -18.99
C LEU A 15 -19.41 -18.31 -18.27
N GLU A 16 -19.14 -19.61 -18.21
CA GLU A 16 -20.04 -20.62 -17.64
C GLU A 16 -19.29 -21.89 -17.24
N ALA A 17 -19.97 -22.77 -16.53
CA ALA A 17 -19.51 -24.12 -16.25
C ALA A 17 -20.63 -25.12 -16.56
N ASN A 18 -20.28 -26.28 -17.13
CA ASN A 18 -21.22 -27.34 -17.47
C ASN A 18 -20.98 -28.59 -16.62
N SER A 19 -22.02 -29.42 -16.49
CA SER A 19 -21.98 -30.69 -15.76
C SER A 19 -21.44 -30.61 -14.33
N VAL A 20 -21.59 -29.46 -13.67
CA VAL A 20 -21.18 -29.27 -12.27
C VAL A 20 -22.23 -29.89 -11.36
N SER A 21 -21.91 -31.01 -10.70
CA SER A 21 -22.75 -31.62 -9.66
C SER A 21 -22.13 -31.40 -8.28
N ASN A 22 -22.98 -31.26 -7.24
CA ASN A 22 -22.53 -31.20 -5.85
C ASN A 22 -22.37 -32.63 -5.31
N PRO A 23 -21.15 -33.12 -5.03
CA PRO A 23 -20.94 -34.49 -4.53
C PRO A 23 -21.52 -34.72 -3.13
N GLY A 24 -21.86 -33.66 -2.38
CA GLY A 24 -22.50 -33.73 -1.06
C GLY A 24 -24.03 -33.86 -1.07
N ARG A 25 -24.68 -33.87 -2.25
CA ARG A 25 -26.12 -34.15 -2.37
C ARG A 25 -26.34 -35.55 -2.96
N ALA A 26 -27.18 -36.35 -2.31
CA ALA A 26 -27.54 -37.71 -2.74
C ALA A 26 -28.15 -37.77 -4.17
N THR A 27 -28.61 -36.64 -4.70
CA THR A 27 -29.21 -36.50 -6.04
C THR A 27 -28.20 -36.40 -7.19
N GLY A 28 -26.90 -36.24 -6.91
CA GLY A 28 -25.86 -36.07 -7.94
C GLY A 28 -25.59 -37.30 -8.83
N GLY A 29 -26.02 -38.49 -8.40
CA GLY A 29 -25.79 -39.77 -9.10
C GLY A 29 -27.05 -40.42 -9.72
N ALA A 30 -28.23 -39.81 -9.61
CA ALA A 30 -29.48 -40.46 -10.03
C ALA A 30 -29.80 -40.22 -11.53
N PRO A 31 -30.31 -41.23 -12.27
CA PRO A 31 -30.85 -41.06 -13.62
C PRO A 31 -31.93 -39.97 -13.68
N LYS A 32 -32.04 -39.22 -14.78
CA LYS A 32 -32.96 -38.06 -14.96
C LYS A 32 -34.41 -38.31 -14.48
N PHE A 33 -34.92 -39.54 -14.57
CA PHE A 33 -36.29 -39.87 -14.15
C PHE A 33 -36.47 -40.02 -12.62
N LEU A 34 -35.39 -40.34 -11.87
CA LEU A 34 -35.41 -40.49 -10.41
C LEU A 34 -35.19 -39.16 -9.67
N ARG A 35 -34.58 -38.17 -10.34
CA ARG A 35 -34.31 -36.83 -9.77
C ARG A 35 -35.58 -36.16 -9.25
N LYS A 36 -36.66 -36.25 -10.03
CA LYS A 36 -37.98 -35.68 -9.71
C LYS A 36 -38.70 -36.38 -8.55
N LEU A 37 -38.40 -37.66 -8.33
CA LEU A 37 -39.02 -38.45 -7.27
C LEU A 37 -38.34 -38.19 -5.92
N VAL A 38 -37.01 -37.99 -5.92
CA VAL A 38 -36.22 -37.70 -4.72
C VAL A 38 -36.35 -36.24 -4.28
N GLU A 39 -36.44 -35.28 -5.22
CA GLU A 39 -36.72 -33.87 -4.92
C GLU A 39 -38.07 -33.70 -4.16
N ASN A 40 -39.12 -34.43 -4.57
CA ASN A 40 -40.42 -34.41 -3.89
C ASN A 40 -40.39 -35.04 -2.48
N ILE A 41 -39.48 -36.00 -2.24
CA ILE A 41 -39.32 -36.63 -0.92
C ILE A 41 -38.52 -35.71 0.02
N GLU A 42 -37.49 -35.02 -0.48
CA GLU A 42 -36.72 -34.04 0.30
C GLU A 42 -37.58 -32.81 0.71
N GLU A 43 -38.53 -32.38 -0.13
CA GLU A 43 -39.52 -31.34 0.22
C GLU A 43 -40.41 -31.71 1.41
N THR A 44 -40.67 -33.01 1.61
CA THR A 44 -41.62 -33.51 2.62
C THR A 44 -40.97 -33.76 3.99
N VAL A 45 -39.64 -33.97 4.05
CA VAL A 45 -38.93 -34.43 5.26
C VAL A 45 -38.05 -33.35 5.92
N GLY A 46 -37.93 -32.16 5.33
CA GLY A 46 -37.29 -31.01 5.99
C GLY A 46 -35.76 -31.09 6.13
N ILE A 47 -35.11 -32.04 5.47
CA ILE A 47 -33.65 -32.15 5.39
C ILE A 47 -33.21 -31.55 4.04
N GLY A 48 -32.54 -30.39 4.05
CA GLY A 48 -31.82 -29.88 2.87
C GLY A 48 -32.33 -28.60 2.19
N LYS A 49 -33.01 -27.68 2.91
CA LYS A 49 -33.28 -26.31 2.40
C LYS A 49 -32.03 -25.42 2.44
N GLY A 50 -31.04 -25.70 1.61
CA GLY A 50 -29.91 -24.80 1.40
C GLY A 50 -29.77 -24.49 -0.08
N ALA A 51 -30.10 -23.26 -0.50
CA ALA A 51 -29.87 -22.80 -1.87
C ALA A 51 -28.38 -22.95 -2.23
N THR A 52 -28.08 -23.61 -3.36
CA THR A 52 -26.69 -23.80 -3.81
C THR A 52 -26.10 -22.45 -4.18
N LYS A 53 -24.97 -22.10 -3.58
CA LYS A 53 -24.22 -20.86 -3.82
C LYS A 53 -22.93 -21.19 -4.58
N LEU A 54 -22.90 -20.93 -5.89
CA LEU A 54 -21.74 -21.22 -6.74
C LEU A 54 -20.94 -19.96 -7.03
N TYR A 55 -19.61 -20.04 -7.00
CA TYR A 55 -18.72 -18.99 -7.49
C TYR A 55 -17.40 -19.61 -7.94
N ALA A 56 -16.67 -18.89 -8.78
CA ALA A 56 -15.33 -19.25 -9.22
C ALA A 56 -14.30 -18.24 -8.73
N THR A 57 -13.05 -18.69 -8.63
CA THR A 57 -11.91 -17.87 -8.20
C THR A 57 -10.78 -17.99 -9.19
N ILE A 58 -10.01 -16.92 -9.34
CA ILE A 58 -8.83 -16.88 -10.22
C ILE A 58 -7.61 -16.74 -9.31
N ASP A 59 -6.70 -17.69 -9.44
CA ASP A 59 -5.45 -17.77 -8.69
C ASP A 59 -4.28 -17.76 -9.68
N LEU A 60 -3.29 -16.88 -9.48
CA LEU A 60 -1.99 -16.99 -10.14
C LEU A 60 -1.07 -17.77 -9.21
N GLU A 61 -0.84 -19.04 -9.55
CA GLU A 61 -0.26 -20.03 -8.64
C GLU A 61 -1.03 -20.12 -7.31
N ARG A 62 -0.52 -19.45 -6.27
CA ARG A 62 -1.11 -19.44 -4.92
C ARG A 62 -1.71 -18.09 -4.54
N ALA A 63 -1.58 -17.06 -5.38
CA ALA A 63 -2.08 -15.71 -5.12
C ALA A 63 -3.47 -15.50 -5.72
N ARG A 64 -4.46 -15.21 -4.87
CA ARG A 64 -5.83 -14.87 -5.29
C ARG A 64 -5.85 -13.51 -5.98
N VAL A 65 -6.29 -13.47 -7.24
CA VAL A 65 -6.36 -12.23 -8.04
C VAL A 65 -7.78 -11.83 -8.41
N GLY A 66 -8.75 -12.74 -8.32
CA GLY A 66 -10.14 -12.43 -8.63
C GLY A 66 -11.13 -13.48 -8.15
N ARG A 67 -12.41 -13.10 -8.11
CA ARG A 67 -13.53 -14.01 -7.88
C ARG A 67 -14.78 -13.53 -8.58
N THR A 68 -15.65 -14.45 -8.99
CA THR A 68 -16.98 -14.10 -9.49
C THR A 68 -17.94 -13.76 -8.34
N ARG A 69 -19.06 -13.13 -8.69
CA ARG A 69 -20.24 -13.08 -7.80
C ARG A 69 -20.73 -14.51 -7.51
N ILE A 70 -21.46 -14.65 -6.41
CA ILE A 70 -22.17 -15.88 -6.09
C ILE A 70 -23.43 -15.97 -6.97
N LEU A 71 -23.59 -17.08 -7.67
CA LEU A 71 -24.83 -17.46 -8.35
C LEU A 71 -25.72 -18.22 -7.37
N GLN A 72 -27.00 -17.86 -7.31
CA GLN A 72 -28.03 -18.50 -6.51
C GLN A 72 -29.19 -18.86 -7.45
N ASP A 73 -29.69 -20.11 -7.34
CA ASP A 73 -30.79 -20.59 -8.17
C ASP A 73 -32.18 -20.17 -7.65
N GLU A 74 -32.29 -19.70 -6.39
CA GLU A 74 -33.56 -19.28 -5.75
C GLU A 74 -33.39 -18.08 -4.81
N PRO A 75 -34.44 -17.26 -4.55
CA PRO A 75 -34.37 -16.16 -3.59
C PRO A 75 -34.15 -16.68 -2.16
N ALA A 76 -32.99 -16.35 -1.58
CA ALA A 76 -32.62 -16.76 -0.24
C ALA A 76 -33.57 -16.19 0.83
N ASN A 77 -34.07 -17.06 1.71
CA ASN A 77 -34.70 -16.62 2.95
C ASN A 77 -33.58 -16.16 3.91
N PRO A 78 -33.70 -15.00 4.60
CA PRO A 78 -32.64 -14.46 5.45
C PRO A 78 -32.28 -15.33 6.67
N HIS A 79 -32.98 -16.44 6.89
CA HIS A 79 -32.74 -17.42 7.95
C HIS A 79 -32.04 -18.71 7.47
N ASP A 80 -31.68 -18.83 6.19
CA ASP A 80 -30.97 -20.00 5.68
C ASP A 80 -29.52 -20.01 6.18
N ASN A 81 -29.25 -20.85 7.19
CA ASN A 81 -27.89 -21.12 7.66
C ASN A 81 -27.08 -21.79 6.53
N PRO A 82 -25.92 -21.24 6.13
CA PRO A 82 -25.08 -21.90 5.13
C PRO A 82 -24.54 -23.22 5.67
N ILE A 83 -24.98 -24.34 5.08
CA ILE A 83 -24.45 -25.68 5.33
C ILE A 83 -23.10 -25.80 4.60
N GLY A 84 -22.01 -25.43 5.28
CA GLY A 84 -20.62 -25.68 4.87
C GLY A 84 -20.18 -25.01 3.56
N ALA A 85 -18.87 -24.85 3.38
CA ALA A 85 -18.28 -24.49 2.09
C ALA A 85 -17.57 -25.72 1.53
N THR A 86 -17.83 -26.05 0.26
CA THR A 86 -17.25 -27.22 -0.39
C THR A 86 -16.50 -26.79 -1.65
N ASN A 87 -15.27 -27.28 -1.83
CA ASN A 87 -14.54 -27.13 -3.08
C ASN A 87 -15.04 -28.16 -4.10
N ILE A 88 -15.50 -27.70 -5.26
CA ILE A 88 -15.99 -28.58 -6.33
C ILE A 88 -14.83 -29.14 -7.16
N GLY A 89 -13.81 -28.34 -7.43
CA GLY A 89 -12.63 -28.72 -8.21
C GLY A 89 -11.85 -27.51 -8.71
N ARG A 90 -10.78 -27.77 -9.47
CA ARG A 90 -9.87 -26.75 -10.04
C ARG A 90 -9.62 -27.02 -11.51
N ALA A 91 -9.62 -25.96 -12.31
CA ALA A 91 -9.20 -25.98 -13.72
C ALA A 91 -7.85 -25.27 -13.85
N TYR A 92 -7.02 -25.71 -14.80
CA TYR A 92 -5.64 -25.23 -14.96
C TYR A 92 -5.38 -24.73 -16.39
N LEU A 93 -4.85 -23.51 -16.50
CA LEU A 93 -4.34 -22.93 -17.75
C LEU A 93 -2.84 -22.64 -17.57
N PRO A 94 -1.95 -23.34 -18.30
CA PRO A 94 -0.52 -23.06 -18.28
C PRO A 94 -0.20 -21.62 -18.69
N VAL A 95 0.56 -20.90 -17.83
CA VAL A 95 0.94 -19.50 -18.06
C VAL A 95 1.65 -19.28 -19.40
N LYS A 96 2.45 -20.25 -19.86
CA LYS A 96 3.15 -20.20 -21.15
C LYS A 96 2.23 -19.95 -22.35
N GLU A 97 0.95 -20.30 -22.24
CA GLU A 97 -0.05 -20.11 -23.30
C GLU A 97 -0.58 -18.67 -23.36
N LEU A 98 -0.23 -17.81 -22.40
CA LEU A 98 -0.64 -16.41 -22.35
C LEU A 98 0.47 -15.45 -22.78
N LEU A 99 1.71 -15.93 -22.93
CA LEU A 99 2.89 -15.08 -23.08
C LEU A 99 3.04 -14.42 -24.46
N ASP A 100 2.36 -14.93 -25.48
CA ASP A 100 2.36 -14.32 -26.81
C ASP A 100 1.32 -13.19 -26.96
N GLY A 101 0.55 -12.93 -25.89
CA GLY A 101 -0.50 -11.90 -25.84
C GLY A 101 -1.78 -12.25 -26.63
N GLN A 102 -1.91 -13.46 -27.17
CA GLN A 102 -3.13 -13.89 -27.85
C GLN A 102 -4.25 -14.20 -26.84
N GLU A 103 -5.50 -14.01 -27.27
CA GLU A 103 -6.66 -14.43 -26.47
C GLU A 103 -6.75 -15.96 -26.47
N VAL A 104 -6.81 -16.54 -25.27
CA VAL A 104 -7.16 -17.94 -25.05
C VAL A 104 -8.65 -18.01 -24.75
N ASP A 105 -9.43 -18.63 -25.63
CA ASP A 105 -10.86 -18.88 -25.47
C ASP A 105 -11.14 -20.39 -25.51
N ARG A 106 -11.35 -21.03 -24.36
CA ARG A 106 -11.54 -22.50 -24.32
C ARG A 106 -12.25 -23.03 -23.09
N TRP A 107 -12.75 -24.26 -23.24
CA TRP A 107 -13.22 -25.09 -22.15
C TRP A 107 -12.06 -25.81 -21.46
N LEU A 108 -11.95 -25.61 -20.15
CA LEU A 108 -11.00 -26.31 -19.28
C LEU A 108 -11.72 -27.37 -18.46
N GLU A 109 -11.11 -28.54 -18.33
CA GLU A 109 -11.62 -29.60 -17.47
C GLU A 109 -11.45 -29.26 -15.99
N ILE A 110 -12.49 -29.50 -15.19
CA ILE A 110 -12.44 -29.33 -13.74
C ILE A 110 -11.92 -30.63 -13.12
N LEU A 111 -10.87 -30.50 -12.33
CA LEU A 111 -10.17 -31.62 -11.70
C LEU A 111 -10.37 -31.62 -10.18
N ASN A 112 -10.36 -32.80 -9.57
CA ASN A 112 -10.34 -32.96 -8.13
C ASN A 112 -8.93 -32.71 -7.54
N GLU A 113 -8.75 -32.95 -6.24
CA GLU A 113 -7.46 -32.76 -5.56
C GLU A 113 -6.34 -33.65 -6.10
N ASP A 114 -6.68 -34.84 -6.64
CA ASP A 114 -5.75 -35.78 -7.27
C ASP A 114 -5.44 -35.47 -8.75
N ARG A 115 -5.87 -34.30 -9.25
CA ARG A 115 -5.79 -33.91 -10.68
C ARG A 115 -6.50 -34.87 -11.63
N LYS A 116 -7.56 -35.54 -11.17
CA LYS A 116 -8.43 -36.36 -12.02
C LYS A 116 -9.72 -35.59 -12.36
N PRO A 117 -10.31 -35.80 -13.54
CA PRO A 117 -11.58 -35.18 -13.90
C PRO A 117 -12.65 -35.44 -12.84
N VAL A 118 -13.38 -34.39 -12.45
CA VAL A 118 -14.52 -34.55 -11.53
C VAL A 118 -15.67 -35.31 -12.20
N HIS A 119 -16.52 -35.94 -11.39
CA HIS A 119 -17.64 -36.76 -11.88
C HIS A 119 -18.54 -35.97 -12.85
N GLY A 120 -18.95 -36.59 -13.95
CA GLY A 120 -19.81 -35.96 -14.96
C GLY A 120 -19.06 -35.16 -16.04
N GLY A 121 -17.73 -35.12 -16.00
CA GLY A 121 -16.91 -34.45 -17.02
C GLY A 121 -17.09 -32.93 -17.01
N ALA A 122 -17.18 -32.34 -15.81
CA ALA A 122 -17.43 -30.92 -15.65
C ALA A 122 -16.31 -30.06 -16.26
N LYS A 123 -16.71 -29.02 -17.00
CA LYS A 123 -15.77 -28.08 -17.62
C LYS A 123 -16.19 -26.64 -17.30
N ILE A 124 -15.22 -25.74 -17.33
CA ILE A 124 -15.40 -24.30 -17.19
C ILE A 124 -14.92 -23.59 -18.46
N HIS A 125 -15.74 -22.69 -19.00
CA HIS A 125 -15.42 -21.90 -20.18
C HIS A 125 -14.82 -20.56 -19.76
N VAL A 126 -13.59 -20.29 -20.21
CA VAL A 126 -12.84 -19.09 -19.85
C VAL A 126 -12.25 -18.42 -21.09
N LYS A 127 -12.20 -17.08 -21.04
CA LYS A 127 -11.41 -16.24 -21.94
C LYS A 127 -10.34 -15.51 -21.15
N LEU A 128 -9.08 -15.61 -21.58
CA LEU A 128 -7.96 -14.93 -20.95
C LEU A 128 -7.06 -14.28 -22.00
N GLN A 129 -6.64 -13.05 -21.75
CA GLN A 129 -5.62 -12.36 -22.54
C GLN A 129 -4.70 -11.57 -21.62
N TYR A 130 -3.40 -11.80 -21.74
CA TYR A 130 -2.38 -11.09 -20.97
C TYR A 130 -1.78 -9.96 -21.79
N PHE A 131 -1.68 -8.78 -21.17
CA PHE A 131 -0.99 -7.62 -21.70
C PHE A 131 0.21 -7.32 -20.81
N ASP A 132 1.41 -7.53 -21.34
CA ASP A 132 2.65 -7.14 -20.68
C ASP A 132 2.65 -5.63 -20.40
N VAL A 133 3.22 -5.24 -19.26
CA VAL A 133 3.23 -3.84 -18.83
C VAL A 133 3.86 -2.90 -19.87
N THR A 134 4.82 -3.38 -20.65
CA THR A 134 5.51 -2.60 -21.70
C THR A 134 4.61 -2.23 -22.87
N LEU A 135 3.46 -2.90 -23.04
CA LEU A 135 2.47 -2.58 -24.05
C LEU A 135 1.62 -1.36 -23.68
N ASP A 136 1.61 -0.97 -22.40
CA ASP A 136 0.94 0.26 -21.98
C ASP A 136 1.70 1.49 -22.54
N ARG A 137 0.97 2.35 -23.26
CA ARG A 137 1.53 3.53 -23.93
C ARG A 137 2.19 4.56 -22.99
N ASN A 138 1.93 4.48 -21.69
CA ASN A 138 2.44 5.33 -20.63
C ASN A 138 3.49 4.62 -19.74
N TRP A 139 3.73 3.31 -19.90
CA TRP A 139 4.78 2.60 -19.16
C TRP A 139 6.13 3.31 -19.27
N ALA A 140 6.74 3.64 -18.13
CA ALA A 140 8.01 4.35 -18.03
C ALA A 140 8.08 5.68 -18.82
N ARG A 141 6.94 6.36 -19.02
CA ARG A 141 6.86 7.60 -19.82
C ARG A 141 6.14 8.75 -19.12
N GLY A 142 5.71 8.56 -17.89
CA GLY A 142 4.94 9.53 -17.11
C GLY A 142 3.55 9.81 -17.69
N ILE A 143 2.98 10.96 -17.34
CA ILE A 143 1.69 11.43 -17.87
C ILE A 143 1.76 11.72 -19.36
N ARG A 144 2.93 12.15 -19.86
CA ARG A 144 3.32 12.32 -21.28
C ARG A 144 2.58 13.41 -22.05
N SER A 145 1.31 13.70 -21.75
CA SER A 145 0.50 14.62 -22.54
C SER A 145 -0.63 15.25 -21.71
N PRO A 146 -0.99 16.53 -21.97
CA PRO A 146 -2.21 17.15 -21.47
C PRO A 146 -3.49 16.37 -21.78
N LYS A 147 -3.46 15.50 -22.80
CA LYS A 147 -4.58 14.64 -23.23
C LYS A 147 -4.65 13.29 -22.51
N TYR A 148 -3.89 13.11 -21.42
CA TYR A 148 -4.00 11.90 -20.59
C TYR A 148 -5.46 11.73 -20.11
N PRO A 149 -6.09 10.57 -20.35
CA PRO A 149 -7.53 10.40 -20.12
C PRO A 149 -7.89 10.04 -18.68
N GLY A 150 -6.91 9.88 -17.80
CA GLY A 150 -7.10 9.33 -16.47
C GLY A 150 -6.76 7.85 -16.38
N VAL A 151 -6.87 7.32 -15.16
CA VAL A 151 -6.74 5.89 -14.88
C VAL A 151 -7.97 5.17 -15.46
N PRO A 152 -7.80 4.08 -16.23
CA PRO A 152 -8.93 3.34 -16.78
C PRO A 152 -9.65 2.49 -15.71
N TYR A 153 -10.87 2.05 -16.02
CA TYR A 153 -11.67 1.14 -15.19
C TYR A 153 -11.99 1.64 -13.78
N THR A 154 -12.05 2.96 -13.57
CA THR A 154 -12.46 3.59 -12.31
C THR A 154 -13.91 4.05 -12.35
N PHE A 155 -14.58 4.07 -11.19
CA PHE A 155 -15.96 4.57 -11.08
C PHE A 155 -16.07 6.06 -11.42
N PHE A 156 -15.16 6.88 -10.88
CA PHE A 156 -15.02 8.28 -11.25
C PHE A 156 -13.98 8.45 -12.35
N ALA A 157 -14.37 9.09 -13.45
CA ALA A 157 -13.46 9.48 -14.52
C ALA A 157 -12.66 10.74 -14.14
N GLN A 158 -11.53 10.97 -14.81
CA GLN A 158 -10.75 12.20 -14.62
C GLN A 158 -11.58 13.46 -14.89
N ARG A 159 -11.40 14.47 -14.04
CA ARG A 159 -12.00 15.80 -14.18
C ARG A 159 -10.98 16.83 -14.66
N ASN A 160 -11.40 17.72 -15.55
CA ASN A 160 -10.60 18.84 -16.04
C ASN A 160 -11.09 20.16 -15.41
N GLY A 161 -10.31 21.24 -15.53
CA GLY A 161 -10.69 22.55 -15.02
C GLY A 161 -10.80 22.61 -13.48
N CYS A 162 -10.05 21.75 -12.79
CA CYS A 162 -10.01 21.69 -11.34
C CYS A 162 -8.84 22.52 -10.79
N LYS A 163 -8.94 22.89 -9.52
CA LYS A 163 -7.84 23.44 -8.73
C LYS A 163 -7.66 22.60 -7.48
N VAL A 164 -6.42 22.24 -7.20
CA VAL A 164 -6.03 21.51 -5.99
C VAL A 164 -5.15 22.43 -5.17
N SER A 165 -5.51 22.62 -3.90
CA SER A 165 -4.62 23.25 -2.92
C SER A 165 -4.00 22.13 -2.09
N LEU A 166 -2.66 22.12 -1.99
CA LEU A 166 -1.89 21.13 -1.26
C LEU A 166 -1.55 21.71 0.12
N TYR A 167 -1.89 21.01 1.19
CA TYR A 167 -1.60 21.42 2.56
C TYR A 167 -0.51 20.52 3.14
N GLN A 168 0.61 21.14 3.51
CA GLN A 168 1.69 20.54 4.30
C GLN A 168 1.32 20.74 5.76
N ASP A 169 1.17 19.65 6.49
CA ASP A 169 0.60 19.63 7.82
C ASP A 169 -0.81 20.24 7.91
N ALA A 170 -1.31 20.19 9.13
CA ALA A 170 -2.45 20.97 9.51
C ALA A 170 -2.06 22.45 9.50
N HIS A 171 -0.85 22.81 10.01
CA HIS A 171 -0.30 24.16 10.02
C HIS A 171 1.13 24.31 9.49
N VAL A 172 1.35 25.33 8.67
CA VAL A 172 2.66 25.90 8.33
C VAL A 172 2.74 27.36 8.80
N PRO A 173 3.74 27.73 9.64
CA PRO A 173 3.94 29.12 10.08
C PRO A 173 4.27 30.11 8.95
N GLU A 174 3.99 31.39 9.18
CA GLU A 174 4.45 32.45 8.27
C GLU A 174 5.99 32.43 8.14
N ASN A 175 6.49 32.65 6.92
CA ASN A 175 7.92 32.63 6.57
C ASN A 175 8.65 31.27 6.77
N PHE A 176 7.93 30.16 6.97
CA PHE A 176 8.54 28.83 7.04
C PHE A 176 9.14 28.40 5.70
N VAL A 177 8.35 28.46 4.62
CA VAL A 177 8.77 27.96 3.31
C VAL A 177 9.74 28.96 2.66
N PRO A 178 10.97 28.55 2.30
CA PRO A 178 11.89 29.40 1.58
C PRO A 178 11.38 29.70 0.16
N LYS A 179 12.00 30.66 -0.52
CA LYS A 179 11.64 30.99 -1.91
C LYS A 179 11.95 29.82 -2.85
N ILE A 180 10.95 28.99 -3.15
CA ILE A 180 11.03 27.90 -4.12
C ILE A 180 10.49 28.41 -5.47
N PRO A 181 11.35 28.57 -6.51
CA PRO A 181 10.92 29.10 -7.80
C PRO A 181 10.10 28.07 -8.57
N LEU A 182 8.91 28.48 -9.05
CA LEU A 182 8.05 27.69 -9.92
C LEU A 182 8.07 28.24 -11.35
N ALA A 183 7.62 27.43 -12.32
CA ALA A 183 7.47 27.89 -13.69
C ALA A 183 6.51 29.10 -13.77
N GLY A 184 6.90 30.14 -14.52
CA GLY A 184 6.12 31.37 -14.66
C GLY A 184 6.27 32.39 -13.52
N GLU A 185 7.43 32.45 -12.87
CA GLU A 185 7.81 33.44 -11.83
C GLU A 185 6.90 33.44 -10.59
N ARG A 186 6.38 32.27 -10.20
CA ARG A 186 5.52 32.09 -9.01
C ARG A 186 6.29 31.44 -7.85
N TRP A 187 5.77 31.62 -6.63
CA TRP A 187 6.32 31.10 -5.36
C TRP A 187 5.25 30.30 -4.58
N THR A 188 5.67 29.36 -3.72
CA THR A 188 4.80 28.57 -2.82
C THR A 188 4.42 29.35 -1.55
N THR A 189 3.26 29.06 -0.93
CA THR A 189 2.76 29.68 0.33
C THR A 189 2.22 28.64 1.33
N ALA A 190 2.23 29.00 2.63
CA ALA A 190 1.85 28.21 3.81
C ALA A 190 0.36 28.33 4.23
N HIS A 191 -0.22 27.34 4.94
CA HIS A 191 -1.64 27.27 5.42
C HIS A 191 -1.81 26.51 6.79
N HIS A 192 -2.92 26.62 7.55
CA HIS A 192 -2.99 26.60 9.06
C HIS A 192 -3.88 25.56 9.85
N ASP A 193 -3.38 25.14 11.05
CA ASP A 193 -3.87 24.45 12.32
C ASP A 193 -4.00 22.91 12.63
N ASP A 194 -3.31 22.40 13.72
CA ASP A 194 -3.77 21.56 14.91
C ASP A 194 -2.84 20.39 15.48
N PHE A 195 -3.02 19.95 16.76
CA PHE A 195 -2.16 19.15 17.69
C PHE A 195 -2.68 17.74 18.13
N HIS A 196 -1.80 16.74 18.40
CA HIS A 196 -2.14 15.38 18.94
C HIS A 196 -0.92 14.58 19.55
N GLN A 197 -1.10 13.62 20.50
CA GLN A 197 -0.06 12.67 21.02
C GLN A 197 -0.64 11.44 21.82
N PRO A 198 -0.59 10.20 21.30
CA PRO A 198 -1.12 9.00 22.02
C PRO A 198 -0.16 7.83 22.28
N ASN A 199 1.17 7.98 22.13
CA ASN A 199 2.10 6.82 22.16
C ASN A 199 2.53 6.32 23.56
N PHE A 200 2.15 7.01 24.65
CA PHE A 200 2.52 6.63 26.03
C PHE A 200 1.29 6.37 26.91
N THR A 201 1.35 5.31 27.72
CA THR A 201 0.33 5.03 28.75
C THR A 201 0.31 6.15 29.80
N GLY A 202 -0.84 6.79 30.00
CA GLY A 202 -1.00 7.85 30.99
C GLY A 202 -0.44 9.22 30.59
N ALA A 203 -0.21 9.45 29.29
CA ALA A 203 0.17 10.77 28.77
C ALA A 203 -0.88 11.84 29.12
N SER A 204 -0.43 12.94 29.69
CA SER A 204 -1.26 14.10 30.02
C SER A 204 -0.48 15.39 29.85
N ILE A 205 -1.19 16.51 29.69
CA ILE A 205 -0.56 17.83 29.64
C ILE A 205 0.18 18.19 30.94
N SER A 206 -0.23 17.61 32.09
CA SER A 206 0.44 17.80 33.39
C SER A 206 1.81 17.11 33.49
N LYS A 207 2.10 16.14 32.61
CA LYS A 207 3.33 15.32 32.58
C LYS A 207 4.26 15.63 31.38
N ARG A 208 3.92 16.66 30.59
CA ARG A 208 4.36 16.96 29.20
C ARG A 208 5.84 16.68 28.84
N TRP A 209 6.02 16.34 27.55
CA TRP A 209 7.27 16.16 26.75
C TRP A 209 7.79 14.71 26.74
N PRO A 210 8.07 14.10 25.55
CA PRO A 210 8.23 14.74 24.23
C PRO A 210 6.97 14.90 23.35
N LYS A 211 6.95 15.94 22.51
CA LYS A 211 5.89 16.21 21.52
C LYS A 211 6.06 15.27 20.32
N GLY A 212 5.00 14.57 19.96
CA GLY A 212 4.88 13.86 18.68
C GLY A 212 3.79 14.51 17.87
N SER A 213 4.06 15.68 17.28
CA SER A 213 3.10 16.28 16.35
C SER A 213 2.99 15.36 15.13
N PRO A 214 1.78 14.97 14.69
CA PRO A 214 1.63 14.19 13.48
C PRO A 214 1.94 15.05 12.26
N GLY A 215 2.88 14.60 11.43
CA GLY A 215 3.02 15.06 10.06
C GLY A 215 1.81 14.58 9.27
N MET A 216 1.05 15.51 8.67
CA MET A 216 -0.17 15.20 7.93
C MET A 216 -0.16 15.91 6.58
N ILE A 217 -0.86 15.37 5.59
CA ILE A 217 -1.06 16.05 4.31
C ILE A 217 -2.54 16.09 4.03
N PHE A 218 -3.06 17.30 3.79
CA PHE A 218 -4.45 17.54 3.43
C PHE A 218 -4.54 18.20 2.06
N ILE A 219 -5.76 18.26 1.53
CA ILE A 219 -6.06 18.86 0.24
C ILE A 219 -7.36 19.63 0.29
N ARG A 220 -7.44 20.69 -0.53
CA ARG A 220 -8.72 21.28 -0.94
C ARG A 220 -8.93 21.07 -2.42
N LEU A 221 -10.12 20.57 -2.76
CA LEU A 221 -10.53 20.30 -4.13
C LEU A 221 -11.56 21.33 -4.57
N GLU A 222 -11.27 22.04 -5.67
CA GLU A 222 -12.16 23.01 -6.31
C GLU A 222 -12.43 22.59 -7.77
N GLY A 223 -13.62 22.89 -8.28
CA GLY A 223 -14.07 22.50 -9.62
C GLY A 223 -14.89 21.20 -9.64
N PRO A 224 -15.07 20.56 -10.81
CA PRO A 224 -15.96 19.40 -10.96
C PRO A 224 -15.64 18.22 -10.03
N ILE A 225 -14.37 18.03 -9.65
CA ILE A 225 -13.95 16.97 -8.73
C ILE A 225 -14.55 17.10 -7.33
N ALA A 226 -14.91 18.31 -6.88
CA ALA A 226 -15.55 18.51 -5.57
C ALA A 226 -16.93 17.85 -5.51
N TRP A 227 -17.64 17.77 -6.64
CA TRP A 227 -18.93 17.09 -6.73
C TRP A 227 -18.81 15.57 -6.65
N ASP A 228 -17.69 14.98 -7.08
CA ASP A 228 -17.45 13.54 -6.93
C ASP A 228 -17.30 13.16 -5.45
N VAL A 229 -16.64 14.01 -4.66
CA VAL A 229 -16.52 13.84 -3.19
C VAL A 229 -17.89 13.94 -2.52
N LEU A 230 -18.71 14.93 -2.92
CA LEU A 230 -20.08 15.06 -2.44
C LEU A 230 -20.93 13.84 -2.84
N TYR A 231 -20.79 13.36 -4.08
CA TYR A 231 -21.54 12.20 -4.55
C TYR A 231 -21.18 10.92 -3.77
N ASN A 232 -19.90 10.72 -3.45
CA ASN A 232 -19.47 9.66 -2.53
C ASN A 232 -20.15 9.79 -1.16
N PHE A 233 -20.22 10.99 -0.59
CA PHE A 233 -20.92 11.23 0.67
C PHE A 233 -22.41 10.88 0.55
N GLU A 234 -23.10 11.32 -0.51
CA GLU A 234 -24.51 11.00 -0.74
C GLU A 234 -24.76 9.49 -0.89
N GLN A 235 -23.90 8.77 -1.61
CA GLN A 235 -24.01 7.31 -1.76
C GLN A 235 -23.90 6.62 -0.41
N ARG A 236 -22.91 6.99 0.42
CA ARG A 236 -22.73 6.45 1.78
C ARG A 236 -23.92 6.79 2.67
N TRP A 237 -24.36 8.05 2.66
CA TRP A 237 -25.51 8.51 3.44
C TRP A 237 -26.77 7.72 3.08
N ARG A 238 -27.09 7.58 1.79
CA ARG A 238 -28.28 6.84 1.33
C ARG A 238 -28.22 5.35 1.70
N LYS A 239 -27.04 4.71 1.62
CA LYS A 239 -26.89 3.28 1.95
C LYS A 239 -26.95 3.03 3.45
N GLN A 240 -26.25 3.84 4.26
CA GLN A 240 -26.23 3.71 5.72
C GLN A 240 -27.56 4.15 6.34
N ALA A 241 -28.21 5.21 5.85
CA ALA A 241 -29.52 5.63 6.35
C ALA A 241 -30.64 4.61 6.04
N LYS A 242 -30.52 3.85 4.94
CA LYS A 242 -31.44 2.75 4.59
C LYS A 242 -31.13 1.45 5.32
N ALA A 243 -29.88 1.26 5.74
CA ALA A 243 -29.46 0.05 6.44
C ALA A 243 -29.49 0.31 7.95
N GLY A 244 -30.48 -0.27 8.64
CA GLY A 244 -30.40 -0.59 10.07
C GLY A 244 -29.36 -1.69 10.36
N LEU A 245 -28.14 -1.50 9.82
CA LEU A 245 -26.88 -2.25 9.87
C LEU A 245 -26.95 -3.79 9.74
N VAL A 246 -26.61 -4.29 8.54
CA VAL A 246 -25.82 -5.53 8.40
C VAL A 246 -24.93 -5.45 7.14
N SER A 247 -23.62 -5.74 7.30
CA SER A 247 -22.64 -5.82 6.22
C SER A 247 -22.33 -7.29 5.93
N GLY A 248 -22.54 -7.76 4.70
CA GLY A 248 -22.29 -9.14 4.28
C GLY A 248 -21.29 -9.26 3.13
N LYS A 249 -20.81 -10.49 2.91
CA LYS A 249 -19.80 -10.95 1.92
C LYS A 249 -20.22 -10.81 0.44
N ASP A 250 -21.35 -10.14 0.17
CA ASP A 250 -22.07 -10.12 -1.10
C ASP A 250 -22.14 -8.71 -1.75
N ASN A 251 -21.18 -7.83 -1.47
CA ASN A 251 -21.13 -6.47 -2.02
C ASN A 251 -20.21 -6.35 -3.24
N ILE A 252 -20.56 -5.45 -4.18
CA ILE A 252 -19.65 -4.98 -5.23
C ILE A 252 -18.54 -4.14 -4.58
N ILE A 253 -17.29 -4.35 -5.00
CA ILE A 253 -16.10 -3.73 -4.42
C ILE A 253 -15.53 -2.71 -5.41
N ASP A 254 -15.26 -1.50 -4.95
CA ASP A 254 -14.43 -0.52 -5.64
C ASP A 254 -13.01 -0.55 -5.04
N ARG A 255 -12.00 -0.69 -5.89
CA ARG A 255 -10.58 -0.75 -5.53
C ARG A 255 -9.73 0.24 -6.33
N SER A 256 -10.37 1.28 -6.88
CA SER A 256 -9.76 2.29 -7.76
C SER A 256 -8.58 3.04 -7.14
N ILE A 257 -8.48 3.09 -5.81
CA ILE A 257 -7.29 3.63 -5.14
C ILE A 257 -6.06 2.76 -5.44
N GLN A 258 -6.14 1.44 -5.23
CA GLN A 258 -5.05 0.52 -5.54
C GLN A 258 -4.67 0.62 -7.03
N ASP A 259 -5.68 0.64 -7.91
CA ASP A 259 -5.47 0.74 -9.36
C ASP A 259 -4.83 2.08 -9.75
N GLY A 260 -5.18 3.17 -9.07
CA GLY A 260 -4.55 4.49 -9.21
C GLY A 260 -3.07 4.49 -8.83
N TYR A 261 -2.71 3.85 -7.71
CA TYR A 261 -1.31 3.66 -7.30
C TYR A 261 -0.53 2.80 -8.31
N ILE A 262 -1.08 1.65 -8.74
CA ILE A 262 -0.46 0.76 -9.73
C ILE A 262 -0.14 1.52 -11.02
N ASN A 263 -1.12 2.25 -11.57
CA ASN A 263 -0.94 3.02 -12.79
C ASN A 263 0.09 4.14 -12.63
N ALA A 264 0.16 4.76 -11.44
CA ALA A 264 1.15 5.80 -11.15
C ALA A 264 2.58 5.26 -11.09
N ILE A 265 2.77 4.10 -10.45
CA ILE A 265 4.06 3.42 -10.36
C ILE A 265 4.51 2.95 -11.74
N ARG A 266 3.64 2.27 -12.50
CA ARG A 266 3.96 1.72 -13.82
C ARG A 266 4.42 2.79 -14.82
N ARG A 267 3.80 3.97 -14.80
CA ARG A 267 4.21 5.07 -15.69
C ARG A 267 5.46 5.82 -15.22
N ALA A 268 5.85 5.69 -13.95
CA ALA A 268 7.00 6.43 -13.40
C ALA A 268 8.27 6.19 -14.21
N LYS A 269 9.04 7.26 -14.43
CA LYS A 269 10.26 7.23 -15.26
C LYS A 269 11.51 7.78 -14.59
N ASN A 270 11.39 8.66 -13.59
CA ASN A 270 12.50 9.32 -12.92
C ASN A 270 12.58 8.90 -11.44
N PHE A 271 11.53 9.18 -10.66
CA PHE A 271 11.54 8.86 -9.23
C PHE A 271 10.11 8.77 -8.66
N ILE A 272 10.02 8.15 -7.49
CA ILE A 272 8.81 8.11 -6.67
C ILE A 272 9.17 8.56 -5.25
N TYR A 273 8.38 9.46 -4.67
CA TYR A 273 8.46 9.88 -3.27
C TYR A 273 7.15 9.53 -2.57
N ILE A 274 7.23 8.75 -1.49
CA ILE A 274 6.08 8.26 -0.73
C ILE A 274 6.23 8.71 0.71
N GLU A 275 5.15 9.23 1.28
CA GLU A 275 4.98 9.32 2.72
C GLU A 275 3.73 8.53 3.10
N ASN A 276 3.89 7.50 3.94
CA ASN A 276 2.77 6.66 4.32
C ASN A 276 2.89 6.14 5.76
N GLN A 277 1.79 6.12 6.49
CA GLN A 277 1.74 5.56 7.86
C GLN A 277 2.08 4.07 7.92
N TYR A 278 1.73 3.32 6.87
CA TYR A 278 2.08 1.91 6.76
C TYR A 278 2.74 1.64 5.43
N PHE A 279 3.70 0.71 5.43
CA PHE A 279 4.30 0.21 4.21
C PHE A 279 4.48 -1.30 4.30
N LEU A 280 3.42 -2.04 3.98
CA LEU A 280 3.44 -3.50 3.97
C LEU A 280 2.48 -4.06 2.93
N GLY A 281 2.84 -5.19 2.31
CA GLY A 281 1.97 -5.84 1.33
C GLY A 281 2.72 -6.71 0.33
N SER A 282 1.99 -7.13 -0.71
CA SER A 282 2.49 -8.08 -1.70
C SER A 282 2.99 -9.37 -1.06
N SER A 283 2.27 -9.89 -0.06
CA SER A 283 2.73 -11.01 0.77
C SER A 283 2.98 -12.30 -0.01
N PHE A 284 2.38 -12.43 -1.19
CA PHE A 284 2.64 -13.53 -2.12
C PHE A 284 4.11 -13.56 -2.62
N GLY A 285 4.84 -12.44 -2.53
CA GLY A 285 6.26 -12.35 -2.86
C GLY A 285 7.21 -12.48 -1.67
N TRP A 286 6.70 -12.64 -0.44
CA TRP A 286 7.55 -12.79 0.73
C TRP A 286 8.18 -14.18 0.80
N LYS A 287 9.31 -14.30 1.51
CA LYS A 287 9.90 -15.61 1.85
C LYS A 287 9.02 -16.32 2.88
N SER A 288 8.84 -17.62 2.71
CA SER A 288 8.12 -18.49 3.65
C SER A 288 8.96 -18.86 4.88
N ASP A 289 9.58 -17.86 5.52
CA ASP A 289 10.41 -18.05 6.71
C ASP A 289 9.59 -17.73 7.98
N GLY A 290 9.28 -18.77 8.76
CA GLY A 290 8.46 -18.67 9.98
C GLY A 290 6.96 -18.35 9.74
N ILE A 291 6.51 -18.30 8.48
CA ILE A 291 5.12 -18.02 8.09
C ILE A 291 4.68 -18.86 6.88
N ASN A 292 3.38 -19.14 6.80
CA ASN A 292 2.75 -19.55 5.55
C ASN A 292 2.22 -18.30 4.84
N VAL A 293 2.89 -17.89 3.76
CA VAL A 293 2.57 -16.66 3.03
C VAL A 293 1.15 -16.62 2.46
N ASN A 294 0.53 -17.79 2.22
CA ASN A 294 -0.83 -17.90 1.73
C ASN A 294 -1.88 -17.47 2.78
N ASP A 295 -1.53 -17.58 4.06
CA ASP A 295 -2.45 -17.29 5.18
C ASP A 295 -2.41 -15.81 5.57
N VAL A 296 -1.43 -15.04 5.06
CA VAL A 296 -1.27 -13.61 5.36
C VAL A 296 -2.36 -12.77 4.70
N GLY A 297 -2.66 -13.04 3.43
CA GLY A 297 -3.74 -12.36 2.70
C GLY A 297 -3.50 -10.87 2.38
N ALA A 298 -2.27 -10.36 2.47
CA ALA A 298 -1.91 -8.99 2.10
C ALA A 298 -1.52 -8.90 0.60
N LEU A 299 -2.51 -9.14 -0.26
CA LEU A 299 -2.33 -9.40 -1.70
C LEU A 299 -2.25 -8.16 -2.59
N HIS A 300 -2.44 -6.94 -2.07
CA HIS A 300 -2.24 -5.73 -2.86
C HIS A 300 -0.79 -5.64 -3.37
N ILE A 301 -0.62 -5.07 -4.56
CA ILE A 301 0.63 -5.23 -5.33
C ILE A 301 1.56 -4.01 -5.26
N ILE A 302 1.29 -3.02 -4.40
CA ILE A 302 2.03 -1.75 -4.40
C ILE A 302 3.54 -1.94 -4.15
N PRO A 303 3.99 -2.65 -3.10
CA PRO A 303 5.41 -2.93 -2.89
C PRO A 303 6.07 -3.68 -4.06
N LYS A 304 5.40 -4.71 -4.62
CA LYS A 304 5.97 -5.48 -5.73
C LYS A 304 6.03 -4.68 -7.03
N GLU A 305 5.05 -3.81 -7.32
CA GLU A 305 5.12 -2.91 -8.48
C GLU A 305 6.28 -1.92 -8.36
N LEU A 306 6.56 -1.41 -7.14
CA LEU A 306 7.70 -0.52 -6.89
C LEU A 306 9.04 -1.24 -7.14
N SER A 307 9.24 -2.43 -6.58
CA SER A 307 10.49 -3.17 -6.78
C SER A 307 10.66 -3.61 -8.23
N LEU A 308 9.61 -4.12 -8.90
CA LEU A 308 9.66 -4.46 -10.32
C LEU A 308 9.91 -3.24 -11.21
N LYS A 309 9.37 -2.06 -10.87
CA LYS A 309 9.71 -0.82 -11.56
C LYS A 309 11.21 -0.52 -11.43
N ILE A 310 11.78 -0.57 -10.23
CA ILE A 310 13.23 -0.37 -10.02
C ILE A 310 14.03 -1.40 -10.83
N VAL A 311 13.68 -2.69 -10.74
CA VAL A 311 14.32 -3.77 -11.49
C VAL A 311 14.31 -3.48 -12.99
N SER A 312 13.16 -3.11 -13.57
CA SER A 312 13.07 -2.79 -14.99
C SER A 312 13.98 -1.63 -15.43
N LYS A 313 14.20 -0.66 -14.54
CA LYS A 313 15.06 0.50 -14.79
C LYS A 313 16.54 0.14 -14.68
N ILE A 314 16.90 -0.68 -13.68
CA ILE A 314 18.24 -1.30 -13.58
C ILE A 314 18.56 -2.10 -14.85
N GLU A 315 17.61 -2.92 -15.30
CA GLU A 315 17.79 -3.75 -16.48
C GLU A 315 17.97 -2.95 -17.76
N ALA A 316 17.28 -1.82 -17.88
CA ALA A 316 17.40 -0.86 -18.98
C ALA A 316 18.65 0.04 -18.87
N GLY A 317 19.39 0.01 -17.76
CA GLY A 317 20.50 0.94 -17.50
C GLY A 317 20.03 2.38 -17.29
N GLU A 318 18.76 2.57 -16.93
CA GLU A 318 18.16 3.88 -16.71
C GLU A 318 18.11 4.20 -15.22
N ARG A 319 18.41 5.45 -14.88
CA ARG A 319 18.39 5.87 -13.49
C ARG A 319 16.95 5.98 -12.96
N PHE A 320 16.72 5.50 -11.75
CA PHE A 320 15.44 5.56 -11.05
C PHE A 320 15.62 5.42 -9.54
N VAL A 321 14.83 6.14 -8.75
CA VAL A 321 14.89 6.10 -7.28
C VAL A 321 13.51 6.09 -6.66
N VAL A 322 13.33 5.29 -5.61
CA VAL A 322 12.16 5.31 -4.74
C VAL A 322 12.57 5.74 -3.33
N TYR A 323 11.92 6.79 -2.85
CA TYR A 323 12.07 7.34 -1.50
C TYR A 323 10.81 7.04 -0.71
N VAL A 324 10.93 6.42 0.45
CA VAL A 324 9.77 6.08 1.31
C VAL A 324 9.99 6.63 2.70
N VAL A 325 9.06 7.45 3.19
CA VAL A 325 9.00 7.93 4.57
C VAL A 325 7.85 7.24 5.29
N VAL A 326 8.16 6.55 6.37
CA VAL A 326 7.21 5.85 7.25
C VAL A 326 7.36 6.37 8.68
N PRO A 327 6.38 6.20 9.59
CA PRO A 327 6.62 6.52 10.98
C PRO A 327 7.69 5.57 11.55
N MET A 328 8.39 6.00 12.61
CA MET A 328 9.41 5.15 13.24
C MET A 328 8.80 3.82 13.70
N TRP A 329 7.60 3.87 14.26
CA TRP A 329 6.69 2.74 14.42
C TRP A 329 5.23 3.22 14.25
N PRO A 330 4.28 2.34 13.91
CA PRO A 330 2.85 2.66 13.90
C PRO A 330 2.31 3.16 15.24
N GLU A 331 1.32 4.04 15.22
CA GLU A 331 0.75 4.67 16.42
C GLU A 331 0.30 3.63 17.46
N GLY A 332 0.70 3.85 18.71
CA GLY A 332 0.44 2.96 19.83
C GLY A 332 1.70 2.60 20.61
N ILE A 333 1.54 1.75 21.63
CA ILE A 333 2.65 1.27 22.45
C ILE A 333 3.54 0.37 21.57
N PRO A 334 4.83 0.68 21.41
CA PRO A 334 5.68 0.03 20.40
C PRO A 334 5.98 -1.44 20.73
N GLU A 335 5.93 -1.84 22.00
CA GLU A 335 6.04 -3.24 22.45
C GLU A 335 4.75 -4.05 22.27
N SER A 336 3.62 -3.39 21.96
CA SER A 336 2.35 -4.10 21.81
C SER A 336 2.40 -5.12 20.67
N ALA A 337 1.69 -6.24 20.84
CA ALA A 337 1.63 -7.29 19.82
C ALA A 337 1.14 -6.78 18.45
N SER A 338 0.28 -5.74 18.44
CA SER A 338 -0.20 -5.11 17.21
C SER A 338 0.92 -4.39 16.47
N VAL A 339 1.62 -3.48 17.15
CA VAL A 339 2.73 -2.71 16.56
C VAL A 339 3.87 -3.63 16.13
N GLN A 340 4.24 -4.59 16.97
CA GLN A 340 5.30 -5.56 16.65
C GLN A 340 4.96 -6.43 15.44
N ALA A 341 3.70 -6.87 15.28
CA ALA A 341 3.29 -7.63 14.11
C ALA A 341 3.35 -6.80 12.82
N ILE A 342 2.93 -5.53 12.89
CA ILE A 342 2.97 -4.62 11.75
C ILE A 342 4.41 -4.34 11.33
N LEU A 343 5.32 -4.14 12.29
CA LEU A 343 6.75 -3.96 12.02
C LEU A 343 7.37 -5.20 11.35
N ASP A 344 6.97 -6.43 11.73
CA ASP A 344 7.43 -7.65 11.05
C ASP A 344 6.92 -7.70 9.59
N TRP A 345 5.67 -7.33 9.33
CA TRP A 345 5.13 -7.25 7.97
C TRP A 345 5.84 -6.19 7.12
N GLN A 346 6.15 -5.03 7.69
CA GLN A 346 6.95 -3.99 7.05
C GLN A 346 8.34 -4.51 6.71
N ARG A 347 9.04 -5.15 7.66
CA ARG A 347 10.36 -5.76 7.45
C ARG A 347 10.35 -6.78 6.31
N ARG A 348 9.38 -7.71 6.29
CA ARG A 348 9.25 -8.71 5.21
C ARG A 348 9.01 -8.08 3.85
N THR A 349 8.24 -7.00 3.82
CA THR A 349 7.99 -6.23 2.60
C THR A 349 9.26 -5.55 2.11
N MET A 350 10.00 -4.88 3.00
CA MET A 350 11.30 -4.28 2.68
C MET A 350 12.29 -5.35 2.17
N GLU A 351 12.40 -6.49 2.85
CA GLU A 351 13.31 -7.57 2.46
C GLU A 351 12.97 -8.14 1.08
N MET A 352 11.68 -8.36 0.78
CA MET A 352 11.24 -8.77 -0.55
C MET A 352 11.72 -7.78 -1.62
N MET A 353 11.50 -6.48 -1.40
CA MET A 353 11.86 -5.45 -2.37
C MET A 353 13.39 -5.33 -2.55
N TYR A 354 14.16 -5.36 -1.46
CA TYR A 354 15.61 -5.32 -1.53
C TYR A 354 16.20 -6.59 -2.15
N THR A 355 15.60 -7.76 -1.92
CA THR A 355 16.00 -9.00 -2.60
C THR A 355 15.84 -8.84 -4.12
N ASP A 356 14.67 -8.38 -4.60
CA ASP A 356 14.44 -8.15 -6.04
C ASP A 356 15.51 -7.20 -6.65
N ILE A 357 15.81 -6.10 -5.96
CA ILE A 357 16.76 -5.08 -6.42
C ILE A 357 18.19 -5.64 -6.45
N THR A 358 18.62 -6.32 -5.39
CA THR A 358 19.99 -6.86 -5.31
C THR A 358 20.21 -7.98 -6.33
N GLU A 359 19.20 -8.80 -6.61
CA GLU A 359 19.26 -9.79 -7.69
C GLU A 359 19.43 -9.13 -9.07
N ALA A 360 18.70 -8.04 -9.34
CA ALA A 360 18.83 -7.30 -10.59
C ALA A 360 20.21 -6.60 -10.73
N LEU A 361 20.75 -6.04 -9.64
CA LEU A 361 22.10 -5.47 -9.64
C LEU A 361 23.15 -6.54 -9.93
N LYS A 362 23.06 -7.69 -9.27
CA LYS A 362 23.96 -8.84 -9.49
C LYS A 362 23.88 -9.37 -10.92
N SER A 363 22.68 -9.52 -11.47
CA SER A 363 22.49 -10.03 -12.84
C SER A 363 23.08 -9.10 -13.90
N LYS A 364 23.14 -7.79 -13.61
CA LYS A 364 23.76 -6.77 -14.45
C LYS A 364 25.25 -6.52 -14.14
N GLY A 365 25.81 -7.20 -13.13
CA GLY A 365 27.20 -7.00 -12.70
C GLY A 365 27.46 -5.61 -12.09
N ILE A 366 26.43 -4.95 -11.56
CA ILE A 366 26.52 -3.61 -10.98
C ILE A 366 26.85 -3.74 -9.49
N GLN A 367 27.99 -3.18 -9.07
CA GLN A 367 28.34 -3.02 -7.67
C GLN A 367 27.84 -1.66 -7.17
N ALA A 368 26.68 -1.64 -6.54
CA ALA A 368 26.07 -0.45 -5.97
C ALA A 368 25.38 -0.76 -4.64
N ASN A 369 25.17 0.27 -3.82
CA ASN A 369 24.34 0.13 -2.62
C ASN A 369 22.86 0.04 -3.05
N PRO A 370 22.09 -0.99 -2.65
CA PRO A 370 20.67 -1.04 -2.97
C PRO A 370 19.88 0.15 -2.40
N LYS A 371 20.38 0.80 -1.33
CA LYS A 371 19.83 2.06 -0.79
C LYS A 371 19.99 3.26 -1.73
N ASP A 372 20.78 3.15 -2.80
CA ASP A 372 20.82 4.14 -3.87
C ASP A 372 19.63 4.00 -4.83
N TYR A 373 18.81 2.95 -4.75
CA TYR A 373 17.65 2.73 -5.63
C TYR A 373 16.32 2.72 -4.87
N LEU A 374 16.32 2.18 -3.66
CA LEU A 374 15.18 2.17 -2.74
C LEU A 374 15.68 2.56 -1.36
N THR A 375 15.12 3.60 -0.77
CA THR A 375 15.52 4.05 0.56
C THR A 375 14.30 4.26 1.45
N PHE A 376 14.45 3.98 2.74
CA PHE A 376 13.42 4.14 3.76
C PHE A 376 13.92 5.11 4.84
N PHE A 377 13.02 6.01 5.23
CA PHE A 377 13.24 7.01 6.26
C PHE A 377 12.10 6.98 7.28
N CYS A 378 12.37 7.55 8.44
CA CYS A 378 11.34 8.01 9.36
C CYS A 378 11.61 9.45 9.77
N LEU A 379 10.68 10.06 10.50
CA LEU A 379 10.85 11.42 11.00
C LEU A 379 11.05 11.43 12.51
N GLY A 380 11.91 12.33 12.98
CA GLY A 380 12.15 12.55 14.39
C GLY A 380 12.51 13.99 14.71
N ASN A 381 12.36 14.35 15.97
CA ASN A 381 12.81 15.64 16.48
C ASN A 381 13.52 15.45 17.82
N ARG A 382 14.46 16.36 18.10
CA ARG A 382 15.21 16.39 19.34
C ARG A 382 15.58 17.83 19.66
N GLU A 383 15.21 18.29 20.86
CA GLU A 383 15.30 19.71 21.22
C GLU A 383 16.05 19.90 22.55
N VAL A 384 17.05 20.77 22.56
CA VAL A 384 17.70 21.20 23.81
C VAL A 384 16.66 21.88 24.70
N LYS A 385 16.85 21.76 26.01
CA LYS A 385 16.02 22.49 26.97
C LYS A 385 16.34 23.98 26.88
N LYS A 386 15.32 24.82 26.68
CA LYS A 386 15.48 26.28 26.58
C LYS A 386 15.02 26.98 27.86
N GLU A 387 15.60 28.15 28.13
CA GLU A 387 15.14 29.00 29.23
C GLU A 387 13.69 29.46 28.99
N GLY A 388 12.86 29.39 30.03
CA GLY A 388 11.43 29.71 29.93
C GLY A 388 10.56 28.62 29.30
N GLU A 389 11.11 27.45 28.95
CA GLU A 389 10.31 26.30 28.52
C GLU A 389 9.37 25.84 29.64
N TYR A 390 8.17 25.40 29.26
CA TYR A 390 7.18 24.84 30.19
C TYR A 390 7.78 23.69 31.00
N MET A 391 7.67 23.79 32.32
CA MET A 391 8.04 22.72 33.24
C MET A 391 6.77 21.97 33.66
N PRO A 392 6.65 20.66 33.37
CA PRO A 392 5.50 19.88 33.80
C PRO A 392 5.45 19.80 35.33
N SER A 393 4.23 19.80 35.88
CA SER A 393 4.00 19.73 37.34
C SER A 393 4.22 18.33 37.91
N GLU A 394 4.13 17.32 37.07
CA GLU A 394 4.35 15.90 37.39
C GLU A 394 5.45 15.32 36.49
N LYS A 395 6.11 14.27 36.97
CA LYS A 395 7.09 13.51 36.18
C LYS A 395 6.52 12.14 35.78
N PRO A 396 6.96 11.56 34.66
CA PRO A 396 6.70 10.15 34.35
C PRO A 396 7.24 9.24 35.45
N GLU A 397 6.67 8.04 35.54
CA GLU A 397 7.20 7.00 36.42
C GLU A 397 8.65 6.64 36.01
N PRO A 398 9.55 6.38 36.97
CA PRO A 398 10.93 5.98 36.67
C PRO A 398 11.00 4.72 35.80
N ASP A 399 12.09 4.57 35.04
CA ASP A 399 12.39 3.42 34.19
C ASP A 399 11.34 3.08 33.11
N THR A 400 10.49 4.05 32.77
CA THR A 400 9.52 3.94 31.68
C THR A 400 10.08 4.49 30.36
N ASP A 401 9.49 4.08 29.25
CA ASP A 401 9.76 4.65 27.94
C ASP A 401 9.51 6.17 27.95
N TYR A 402 8.48 6.60 28.68
CA TYR A 402 8.15 8.01 28.81
C TYR A 402 9.23 8.79 29.56
N SER A 403 9.74 8.26 30.70
CA SER A 403 10.83 8.92 31.42
C SER A 403 12.09 9.01 30.57
N ARG A 404 12.48 7.92 29.88
CA ARG A 404 13.66 7.90 29.01
C ARG A 404 13.54 8.89 27.85
N ALA A 405 12.41 8.91 27.14
CA ALA A 405 12.20 9.84 26.03
C ALA A 405 12.14 11.31 26.49
N GLN A 406 11.57 11.57 27.67
CA GLN A 406 11.54 12.90 28.28
C GLN A 406 12.96 13.38 28.63
N GLU A 407 13.78 12.51 29.22
CA GLU A 407 15.17 12.80 29.59
C GLU A 407 16.10 12.94 28.37
N ALA A 408 15.97 12.04 27.39
CA ALA A 408 16.75 12.07 26.14
C ALA A 408 16.31 13.20 25.18
N ARG A 409 15.17 13.84 25.48
CA ARG A 409 14.62 15.01 24.79
C ARG A 409 14.29 14.78 23.32
N ARG A 410 13.93 13.55 22.96
CA ARG A 410 13.69 13.12 21.57
C ARG A 410 12.40 12.33 21.44
N PHE A 411 11.77 12.41 20.27
CA PHE A 411 10.70 11.50 19.86
C PHE A 411 10.49 11.53 18.36
N MET A 412 9.77 10.55 17.84
CA MET A 412 9.37 10.55 16.44
C MET A 412 8.42 11.73 16.15
N ILE A 413 8.55 12.30 14.95
CA ILE A 413 7.45 13.03 14.31
C ILE A 413 6.62 11.97 13.61
N TYR A 414 5.33 11.90 13.95
CA TYR A 414 4.51 10.78 13.51
C TYR A 414 4.06 10.98 12.07
N VAL A 415 4.48 10.11 11.16
CA VAL A 415 4.06 10.18 9.76
C VAL A 415 2.66 9.55 9.63
N HIS A 416 1.63 10.39 9.66
CA HIS A 416 0.25 9.98 9.39
C HIS A 416 -0.13 10.23 7.92
N THR A 417 0.78 10.75 7.10
CA THR A 417 0.57 10.97 5.67
C THR A 417 0.11 9.71 4.92
N LYS A 418 -0.64 9.90 3.83
CA LYS A 418 -0.90 8.88 2.79
C LYS A 418 -0.82 9.52 1.40
N MET A 419 0.41 9.69 0.94
CA MET A 419 0.71 10.46 -0.26
C MET A 419 1.80 9.78 -1.10
N MET A 420 1.69 9.94 -2.42
CA MET A 420 2.74 9.55 -3.36
C MET A 420 2.90 10.62 -4.45
N ILE A 421 4.12 11.11 -4.64
CA ILE A 421 4.54 11.99 -5.75
C ILE A 421 5.35 11.17 -6.75
N VAL A 422 5.04 11.34 -8.03
CA VAL A 422 5.70 10.65 -9.13
C VAL A 422 6.23 11.68 -10.12
N ASP A 423 7.54 11.63 -10.38
CA ASP A 423 8.25 12.43 -11.38
C ASP A 423 7.99 13.95 -11.31
N ASP A 424 7.68 14.48 -10.12
CA ASP A 424 7.25 15.87 -9.85
C ASP A 424 6.02 16.35 -10.66
N GLU A 425 5.32 15.45 -11.38
CA GLU A 425 4.23 15.80 -12.30
C GLU A 425 2.87 15.21 -11.91
N TYR A 426 2.85 14.18 -11.06
CA TYR A 426 1.62 13.54 -10.59
C TYR A 426 1.68 13.29 -9.09
N ILE A 427 0.55 13.47 -8.42
CA ILE A 427 0.41 13.27 -6.98
C ILE A 427 -0.87 12.50 -6.64
N ILE A 428 -0.78 11.59 -5.66
CA ILE A 428 -1.92 10.96 -4.99
C ILE A 428 -1.92 11.43 -3.54
N ILE A 429 -3.07 11.90 -3.03
CA ILE A 429 -3.29 12.21 -1.61
C ILE A 429 -4.64 11.64 -1.20
N GLY A 430 -4.73 11.04 -0.01
CA GLY A 430 -5.99 10.52 0.51
C GLY A 430 -5.86 9.98 1.92
N SER A 431 -6.76 9.06 2.28
CA SER A 431 -6.78 8.35 3.57
C SER A 431 -6.12 6.97 3.51
N ALA A 432 -5.95 6.41 2.31
CA ALA A 432 -5.53 5.02 2.11
C ALA A 432 -4.05 4.76 2.40
N ASN A 433 -3.79 3.93 3.38
CA ASN A 433 -2.45 3.45 3.71
C ASN A 433 -1.92 2.43 2.69
N ILE A 434 -0.59 2.24 2.62
CA ILE A 434 0.00 1.12 1.87
C ILE A 434 -0.02 -0.13 2.77
N ASN A 435 -1.22 -0.66 2.95
CA ASN A 435 -1.52 -1.92 3.62
C ASN A 435 -2.78 -2.54 2.97
N GLN A 436 -3.07 -3.80 3.28
CA GLN A 436 -4.25 -4.48 2.76
C GLN A 436 -5.54 -3.88 3.28
N ARG A 437 -5.60 -3.45 4.56
CA ARG A 437 -6.77 -2.77 5.14
C ARG A 437 -7.31 -1.64 4.25
N SER A 438 -6.43 -0.79 3.73
CA SER A 438 -6.81 0.35 2.88
C SER A 438 -6.89 -0.02 1.39
N MET A 439 -6.01 -0.90 0.89
CA MET A 439 -5.91 -1.19 -0.56
C MET A 439 -6.90 -2.24 -1.06
N ASP A 440 -7.52 -3.03 -0.18
CA ASP A 440 -8.41 -4.14 -0.54
C ASP A 440 -9.73 -3.69 -1.21
N GLY A 441 -10.27 -2.54 -0.77
CA GLY A 441 -11.57 -2.03 -1.19
C GLY A 441 -12.77 -2.63 -0.44
N SER A 442 -12.61 -3.75 0.27
CA SER A 442 -13.68 -4.39 1.06
C SER A 442 -13.38 -4.54 2.55
N ARG A 443 -12.24 -3.99 3.00
CA ARG A 443 -11.88 -3.87 4.42
C ARG A 443 -12.32 -2.51 4.95
N ASP A 444 -11.42 -1.53 5.01
CA ASP A 444 -11.77 -0.17 5.41
C ASP A 444 -12.23 0.65 4.19
N SER A 445 -13.19 1.56 4.39
CA SER A 445 -13.62 2.48 3.33
C SER A 445 -12.66 3.66 3.25
N GLU A 446 -12.04 3.86 2.10
CA GLU A 446 -11.03 4.91 1.89
C GLU A 446 -11.43 5.87 0.78
N ILE A 447 -10.79 7.05 0.74
CA ILE A 447 -10.91 8.00 -0.36
C ILE A 447 -9.53 8.59 -0.71
N ALA A 448 -9.26 8.76 -1.99
CA ALA A 448 -8.05 9.44 -2.46
C ALA A 448 -8.32 10.16 -3.78
N MET A 449 -7.52 11.18 -4.08
CA MET A 449 -7.46 11.81 -5.40
C MET A 449 -6.14 11.50 -6.08
N GLY A 450 -6.16 11.53 -7.42
CA GLY A 450 -4.97 11.60 -8.27
C GLY A 450 -5.00 12.87 -9.13
N ALA A 451 -3.92 13.63 -9.18
CA ALA A 451 -3.88 14.90 -9.90
C ALA A 451 -2.54 15.14 -10.60
N CYS A 452 -2.61 15.85 -11.72
CA CYS A 452 -1.47 16.43 -12.42
C CYS A 452 -1.84 17.82 -12.92
N GLN A 453 -0.84 18.65 -13.21
CA GLN A 453 -1.06 19.89 -13.94
C GLN A 453 -0.66 19.66 -15.41
N PRO A 454 -1.61 19.71 -16.36
CA PRO A 454 -1.35 19.30 -17.74
C PRO A 454 -0.27 20.13 -18.46
N TYR A 455 0.00 21.34 -17.98
CA TYR A 455 1.03 22.24 -18.52
C TYR A 455 2.34 22.25 -17.72
N HIS A 456 2.48 21.38 -16.72
CA HIS A 456 3.70 21.21 -15.93
C HIS A 456 4.11 19.73 -15.84
N LEU A 457 4.18 19.08 -17.00
CA LEU A 457 4.57 17.67 -17.14
C LEU A 457 6.08 17.53 -17.37
N SER A 458 6.67 16.46 -16.85
CA SER A 458 8.10 16.13 -16.98
C SER A 458 8.43 15.42 -18.31
N THR A 459 7.76 15.82 -19.41
CA THR A 459 7.87 15.12 -20.71
C THR A 459 9.05 15.59 -21.56
N ARG A 460 9.29 16.90 -21.64
CA ARG A 460 10.39 17.51 -22.42
C ARG A 460 11.36 18.27 -21.53
N GLU A 461 10.84 18.86 -20.47
CA GLU A 461 11.56 19.62 -19.47
C GLU A 461 11.16 19.10 -18.09
N PRO A 462 11.96 19.31 -17.04
CA PRO A 462 11.56 18.96 -15.68
C PRO A 462 10.25 19.62 -15.27
N ALA A 463 9.38 18.89 -14.56
CA ALA A 463 8.18 19.49 -14.00
C ALA A 463 8.56 20.52 -12.92
N ARG A 464 8.01 21.72 -13.03
CA ARG A 464 8.22 22.86 -12.10
C ARG A 464 6.90 23.52 -11.68
N GLY A 465 5.85 22.70 -11.59
CA GLY A 465 4.52 23.11 -11.12
C GLY A 465 4.39 23.09 -9.59
N GLN A 466 3.16 23.13 -9.11
CA GLN A 466 2.81 23.06 -7.68
C GLN A 466 3.25 21.74 -7.04
N ILE A 467 3.20 20.62 -7.76
CA ILE A 467 3.63 19.31 -7.23
C ILE A 467 5.13 19.33 -6.92
N HIS A 468 5.95 19.83 -7.87
CA HIS A 468 7.38 20.08 -7.65
C HIS A 468 7.63 21.00 -6.45
N GLY A 469 6.94 22.15 -6.39
CA GLY A 469 7.08 23.11 -5.30
C GLY A 469 6.74 22.52 -3.94
N PHE A 470 5.66 21.74 -3.87
CA PHE A 470 5.22 21.05 -2.67
C PHE A 470 6.24 20.00 -2.22
N ARG A 471 6.77 19.21 -3.14
CA ARG A 471 7.81 18.22 -2.86
C ARG A 471 9.11 18.86 -2.35
N MET A 472 9.54 19.98 -2.94
CA MET A 472 10.68 20.76 -2.45
C MET A 472 10.41 21.33 -1.04
N SER A 473 9.18 21.74 -0.74
CA SER A 473 8.77 22.26 0.59
C SER A 473 8.80 21.17 1.67
N LEU A 474 8.30 19.98 1.36
CA LEU A 474 8.41 18.81 2.25
C LEU A 474 9.87 18.44 2.49
N TRP A 475 10.69 18.42 1.43
CA TRP A 475 12.12 18.13 1.58
C TRP A 475 12.85 19.19 2.38
N TYR A 476 12.47 20.46 2.27
CA TYR A 476 13.01 21.52 3.12
C TYR A 476 12.66 21.30 4.60
N GLU A 477 11.40 20.98 4.91
CA GLU A 477 10.98 20.63 6.28
C GLU A 477 11.81 19.46 6.82
N HIS A 478 11.85 18.36 6.06
CA HIS A 478 12.46 17.13 6.54
C HIS A 478 13.98 17.21 6.58
N LEU A 479 14.63 17.89 5.64
CA LEU A 479 16.09 17.95 5.58
C LEU A 479 16.66 19.18 6.30
N GLY A 480 15.84 20.18 6.61
CA GLY A 480 16.27 21.48 7.16
C GLY A 480 17.02 22.36 6.17
N MET A 481 17.04 22.00 4.88
CA MET A 481 17.78 22.71 3.84
C MET A 481 17.23 22.46 2.43
N LEU A 482 17.59 23.36 1.52
CA LEU A 482 17.47 23.15 0.08
C LEU A 482 18.85 22.97 -0.54
N ASP A 483 18.91 22.21 -1.62
CA ASP A 483 20.12 21.95 -2.38
C ASP A 483 19.80 21.69 -3.85
N ASP A 484 20.69 22.09 -4.75
CA ASP A 484 20.49 21.95 -6.20
C ASP A 484 20.32 20.49 -6.63
N SER A 485 20.94 19.54 -5.92
CA SER A 485 20.76 18.10 -6.20
C SER A 485 19.30 17.66 -6.03
N PHE A 486 18.53 18.31 -5.15
CA PHE A 486 17.11 18.00 -4.90
C PHE A 486 16.19 18.39 -6.05
N LEU A 487 16.69 19.15 -7.03
CA LEU A 487 15.97 19.47 -8.28
C LEU A 487 15.93 18.28 -9.25
N LYS A 488 16.74 17.24 -9.01
CA LYS A 488 16.83 15.99 -9.79
C LYS A 488 16.84 14.76 -8.87
N PRO A 489 15.68 14.39 -8.28
CA PRO A 489 15.61 13.31 -7.30
C PRO A 489 15.98 11.93 -7.84
N ASP A 490 15.98 11.73 -9.15
CA ASP A 490 16.47 10.50 -9.77
C ASP A 490 18.01 10.39 -9.72
N SER A 491 18.74 11.49 -9.66
CA SER A 491 20.21 11.48 -9.73
C SER A 491 20.87 10.71 -8.58
N LEU A 492 22.02 10.10 -8.86
CA LEU A 492 22.82 9.41 -7.83
C LEU A 492 23.30 10.39 -6.74
N GLU A 493 23.70 11.58 -7.15
CA GLU A 493 24.11 12.66 -6.25
C GLU A 493 23.01 13.01 -5.24
N CYS A 494 21.77 13.17 -5.71
CA CYS A 494 20.65 13.49 -4.83
C CYS A 494 20.41 12.41 -3.78
N ILE A 495 20.28 11.13 -4.17
CA ILE A 495 20.00 10.07 -3.21
C ILE A 495 21.14 9.88 -2.21
N GLN A 496 22.40 9.98 -2.66
CA GLN A 496 23.55 9.84 -1.78
C GLN A 496 23.62 10.98 -0.78
N LYS A 497 23.28 12.20 -1.19
CA LYS A 497 23.19 13.36 -0.29
C LYS A 497 22.06 13.19 0.72
N VAL A 498 20.86 12.82 0.29
CA VAL A 498 19.71 12.57 1.18
C VAL A 498 20.04 11.45 2.18
N ASN A 499 20.62 10.34 1.74
CA ASN A 499 21.04 9.22 2.60
C ASN A 499 22.16 9.61 3.58
N ALA A 500 23.11 10.44 3.16
CA ALA A 500 24.19 10.91 4.03
C ALA A 500 23.66 11.85 5.12
N VAL A 501 22.77 12.78 4.76
CA VAL A 501 22.14 13.71 5.70
C VAL A 501 21.27 12.96 6.70
N SER A 502 20.45 12.02 6.24
CA SER A 502 19.54 11.28 7.11
C SER A 502 20.25 10.26 8.01
N SER A 503 21.37 9.69 7.56
CA SER A 503 22.28 8.92 8.42
C SER A 503 22.86 9.80 9.52
N LYS A 504 23.35 11.00 9.18
CA LYS A 504 23.87 11.96 10.18
C LYS A 504 22.80 12.39 11.18
N TYR A 505 21.57 12.62 10.73
CA TYR A 505 20.47 12.97 11.63
C TYR A 505 20.06 11.79 12.51
N TRP A 506 20.11 10.56 12.00
CA TRP A 506 19.95 9.37 12.85
C TRP A 506 21.02 9.29 13.94
N ASP A 507 22.29 9.54 13.62
CA ASP A 507 23.38 9.56 14.62
C ASP A 507 23.13 10.62 15.70
N LEU A 508 22.73 11.83 15.32
CA LEU A 508 22.38 12.91 16.26
C LEU A 508 21.13 12.59 17.08
N TYR A 509 20.12 11.98 16.47
CA TYR A 509 18.89 11.57 17.15
C TYR A 509 19.16 10.45 18.16
N SER A 510 19.96 9.46 17.80
CA SER A 510 20.25 8.27 18.60
C SER A 510 21.36 8.46 19.63
N SER A 511 22.20 9.50 19.51
CA SER A 511 23.27 9.82 20.47
C SER A 511 22.78 9.94 21.92
N GLU A 512 23.59 9.52 22.88
CA GLU A 512 23.34 9.76 24.32
C GLU A 512 23.50 11.24 24.69
N THR A 513 24.33 11.99 23.97
CA THR A 513 24.57 13.42 24.20
C THR A 513 23.65 14.30 23.34
N LEU A 514 23.34 15.49 23.84
CA LEU A 514 22.54 16.49 23.15
C LEU A 514 23.16 17.89 23.30
N ASP A 515 23.80 18.37 22.24
CA ASP A 515 24.50 19.67 22.23
C ASP A 515 23.69 20.78 21.54
N HIS A 516 22.82 20.44 20.59
CA HIS A 516 22.01 21.37 19.80
C HIS A 516 20.72 20.69 19.32
N ASP A 517 19.72 21.48 18.92
CA ASP A 517 18.50 20.98 18.29
C ASP A 517 18.85 20.17 17.03
N LEU A 518 18.03 19.16 16.70
CA LEU A 518 18.21 18.39 15.49
C LEU A 518 18.07 19.30 14.25
N PRO A 519 19.03 19.35 13.31
CA PRO A 519 19.01 20.33 12.22
C PRO A 519 17.90 20.12 11.17
N GLY A 520 17.32 18.92 11.13
CA GLY A 520 16.19 18.54 10.30
C GLY A 520 15.58 17.25 10.84
N HIS A 521 14.53 16.75 10.21
CA HIS A 521 13.69 15.68 10.76
C HIS A 521 13.88 14.32 10.09
N LEU A 522 14.46 14.25 8.89
CA LEU A 522 14.58 13.02 8.11
C LEU A 522 15.68 12.11 8.69
N LEU A 523 15.28 10.98 9.26
CA LEU A 523 16.18 9.97 9.79
C LEU A 523 16.26 8.78 8.82
N SER A 524 17.44 8.22 8.60
CA SER A 524 17.53 6.90 7.97
C SER A 524 16.71 5.92 8.80
N TYR A 525 15.81 5.15 8.18
CA TYR A 525 15.07 4.13 8.92
C TYR A 525 16.08 3.14 9.52
N PRO A 526 15.97 2.76 10.81
CA PRO A 526 17.07 2.17 11.57
C PRO A 526 17.32 0.68 11.28
N ILE A 527 17.53 0.34 10.00
CA ILE A 527 17.82 -1.01 9.52
C ILE A 527 19.09 -1.05 8.67
N GLY A 528 19.78 -2.18 8.75
CA GLY A 528 20.80 -2.60 7.79
C GLY A 528 20.17 -3.33 6.59
N VAL A 529 20.87 -3.29 5.46
CA VAL A 529 20.53 -4.08 4.27
C VAL A 529 21.80 -4.74 3.79
N THR A 530 21.81 -6.07 3.72
CA THR A 530 22.98 -6.83 3.26
C THR A 530 23.10 -6.80 1.73
N TYR A 531 24.22 -7.27 1.21
CA TYR A 531 24.44 -7.46 -0.24
C TYR A 531 23.42 -8.42 -0.89
N ASP A 532 22.79 -9.29 -0.10
CA ASP A 532 21.75 -10.22 -0.54
C ASP A 532 20.33 -9.72 -0.31
N GLY A 533 20.17 -8.44 0.07
CA GLY A 533 18.87 -7.81 0.29
C GLY A 533 18.18 -8.21 1.60
N VAL A 534 18.89 -8.89 2.51
CA VAL A 534 18.38 -9.23 3.84
C VAL A 534 18.33 -7.98 4.70
N VAL A 535 17.21 -7.77 5.39
CA VAL A 535 17.03 -6.66 6.33
C VAL A 535 17.54 -7.08 7.70
N THR A 536 18.46 -6.30 8.27
CA THR A 536 19.09 -6.60 9.57
C THR A 536 18.91 -5.44 10.54
N GLU A 537 19.16 -5.70 11.81
CA GLU A 537 19.33 -4.64 12.81
C GLU A 537 20.57 -3.80 12.46
N LEU A 538 20.54 -2.51 12.80
CA LEU A 538 21.77 -1.70 12.84
C LEU A 538 22.57 -2.08 14.10
N PRO A 539 23.91 -2.10 14.05
CA PRO A 539 24.73 -2.39 15.23
C PRO A 539 24.37 -1.48 16.41
N GLY A 540 23.98 -2.07 17.54
CA GLY A 540 23.56 -1.34 18.73
C GLY A 540 22.13 -0.78 18.70
N THR A 541 21.32 -1.12 17.68
CA THR A 541 19.93 -0.67 17.52
C THR A 541 18.96 -1.85 17.36
N GLU A 542 18.99 -2.78 18.32
CA GLU A 542 17.99 -3.85 18.40
C GLU A 542 16.59 -3.28 18.70
N PHE A 543 16.55 -2.29 19.60
CA PHE A 543 15.33 -1.59 20.02
C PHE A 543 15.31 -0.15 19.52
N PHE A 544 14.12 0.44 19.35
CA PHE A 544 14.02 1.87 19.11
C PHE A 544 14.58 2.65 20.31
N PRO A 545 15.24 3.80 20.09
CA PRO A 545 15.76 4.63 21.17
C PRO A 545 14.68 4.91 22.23
N ASP A 546 15.06 4.80 23.50
CA ASP A 546 14.21 4.99 24.68
C ASP A 546 13.14 3.92 24.93
N THR A 547 13.02 2.89 24.08
CA THR A 547 12.00 1.82 24.19
C THR A 547 12.62 0.46 24.49
N LYS A 548 11.77 -0.56 24.67
CA LYS A 548 12.15 -1.99 24.62
C LYS A 548 11.54 -2.69 23.40
N ALA A 549 11.10 -1.92 22.41
CA ALA A 549 10.41 -2.40 21.23
C ALA A 549 11.39 -2.69 20.09
N ARG A 550 11.35 -3.92 19.57
CA ARG A 550 12.26 -4.34 18.50
C ARG A 550 11.99 -3.54 17.22
N VAL A 551 13.04 -3.04 16.59
CA VAL A 551 12.94 -2.30 15.31
C VAL A 551 12.38 -3.17 14.19
N LEU A 552 12.81 -4.44 14.16
CA LEU A 552 12.43 -5.43 13.16
C LEU A 552 11.03 -6.04 13.38
N GLY A 553 10.36 -5.66 14.47
CA GLY A 553 9.08 -6.24 14.85
C GLY A 553 9.18 -7.69 15.34
N THR A 554 8.02 -8.24 15.67
CA THR A 554 7.86 -9.63 16.10
C THR A 554 6.53 -10.15 15.56
N LYS A 555 6.55 -11.30 14.89
CA LYS A 555 5.32 -11.98 14.48
C LYS A 555 4.44 -12.25 15.70
N SER A 556 3.15 -11.93 15.61
CA SER A 556 2.18 -12.29 16.64
C SER A 556 1.68 -13.72 16.45
N ASP A 557 1.61 -14.49 17.55
CA ASP A 557 0.97 -15.81 17.57
C ASP A 557 -0.54 -15.73 17.89
N PHE A 558 -1.04 -14.55 18.28
CA PHE A 558 -2.41 -14.36 18.73
C PHE A 558 -3.25 -13.49 17.78
N LEU A 559 -2.65 -12.49 17.13
CA LEU A 559 -3.35 -11.59 16.23
C LEU A 559 -3.37 -12.17 14.81
N PRO A 560 -4.55 -12.51 14.26
CA PRO A 560 -4.61 -12.99 12.88
C PRO A 560 -4.20 -11.89 11.90
N PRO A 561 -3.53 -12.24 10.77
CA PRO A 561 -3.05 -11.25 9.80
C PRO A 561 -4.12 -10.29 9.29
N ILE A 562 -5.38 -10.71 9.19
CA ILE A 562 -6.49 -9.83 8.76
C ILE A 562 -6.64 -8.55 9.60
N LEU A 563 -6.18 -8.55 10.87
CA LEU A 563 -6.22 -7.37 11.74
C LEU A 563 -5.02 -6.45 11.55
N THR A 564 -3.85 -7.00 11.21
CA THR A 564 -2.56 -6.32 11.20
C THR A 564 -1.97 -6.11 9.80
N THR A 565 -2.69 -6.53 8.74
CA THR A 565 -2.29 -6.38 7.33
C THR A 565 -3.10 -5.36 6.56
#